data_AF-A0A957GRX9-F1
#
_entry.id   AF-A0A957GRX9-F1
#
_cell.length_a   1.000
_cell.length_b   1.000
_cell.length_c   1.000
_cell.angle_alpha   90.00
_cell.angle_beta   90.00
_cell.angle_gamma   90.00
#
_symmetry.space_group_name_H-M   'P 1'
#
loop_
_entity.id
_entity.type
_entity.pdbx_description
1 polymer ?
#
loop_
_entity_poly.entity_id
_entity_poly.type
_entity_poly.pdbx_seq_one_letter_code
_entity_poly.pdbx_strand_id
1 'polypeptide(L)' 'MSKKYRVVVVGAGMVGASAAYHLAKFGWRDILVVDKGNIPVNDGSTSHAPGGVVALTHNKVMTEFAVYTTDLYRSLAPY' A
#
# COMPACT_ATOMS: atom_id res chain seq x y z
N MET A 1 7.47 -27.57 -10.44
CA MET A 1 6.31 -27.41 -9.54
C MET A 1 5.70 -26.03 -9.76
N SER A 2 4.39 -25.90 -9.93
CA SER A 2 3.73 -24.59 -10.02
C SER A 2 3.55 -24.01 -8.62
N LYS A 3 4.01 -22.77 -8.41
CA LYS A 3 3.72 -22.01 -7.19
C LYS A 3 2.25 -21.58 -7.24
N LYS A 4 1.50 -21.84 -6.18
CA LYS A 4 0.11 -21.38 -6.02
C LYS A 4 0.11 -20.16 -5.11
N TYR A 5 -0.72 -19.17 -5.46
CA TYR A 5 -0.91 -17.96 -4.67
C TYR A 5 -2.39 -17.83 -4.31
N ARG A 6 -2.67 -17.43 -3.08
CA ARG A 6 -4.04 -17.19 -2.59
C ARG A 6 -4.58 -15.85 -3.09
N VAL A 7 -3.71 -14.85 -3.20
CA VAL A 7 -4.04 -13.51 -3.68
C VAL A 7 -2.92 -13.02 -4.59
N VAL A 8 -3.29 -12.41 -5.71
CA VAL A 8 -2.38 -11.68 -6.57
C VAL A 8 -2.80 -10.22 -6.58
N VAL A 9 -1.92 -9.34 -6.09
CA VAL A 9 -2.08 -7.88 -6.14
C VAL A 9 -1.35 -7.36 -7.38
N VAL A 10 -2.07 -6.70 -8.27
CA VAL A 10 -1.51 -6.11 -9.50
C VAL A 10 -1.29 -4.62 -9.29
N GLY A 11 -0.03 -4.20 -9.34
CA GLY A 11 0.46 -2.86 -9.00
C GLY A 11 1.12 -2.85 -7.62
N ALA A 12 2.41 -2.51 -7.58
CA ALA A 12 3.23 -2.31 -6.39
C ALA A 12 3.37 -0.83 -5.99
N GLY A 13 2.44 0.02 -6.44
CA GLY A 13 2.27 1.36 -5.88
C GLY A 13 1.76 1.34 -4.43
N MET A 14 1.59 2.53 -3.85
CA MET A 14 1.24 2.70 -2.43
C MET A 14 -0.01 1.92 -2.01
N VAL A 15 -1.05 1.89 -2.85
CA VAL A 15 -2.30 1.17 -2.58
C VAL A 15 -2.09 -0.35 -2.60
N GLY A 16 -1.39 -0.88 -3.61
CA GLY A 16 -1.14 -2.32 -3.71
C GLY A 16 -0.22 -2.84 -2.60
N ALA A 17 0.84 -2.08 -2.29
CA ALA A 17 1.71 -2.36 -1.15
C ALA A 17 0.93 -2.32 0.18
N SER A 18 0.08 -1.31 0.37
CA SER A 18 -0.79 -1.21 1.56
C SER A 18 -1.75 -2.39 1.66
N ALA A 19 -2.42 -2.77 0.57
CA ALA A 19 -3.33 -3.92 0.56
C ALA A 19 -2.60 -5.22 0.94
N ALA A 20 -1.43 -5.48 0.34
CA ALA A 20 -0.61 -6.64 0.65
C ALA A 20 -0.13 -6.64 2.11
N TYR A 21 0.32 -5.48 2.63
CA TYR A 21 0.71 -5.31 4.03
C TYR A 21 -0.44 -5.66 4.98
N HIS A 22 -1.64 -5.14 4.74
CA HIS A 22 -2.79 -5.39 5.62
C HIS A 22 -3.27 -6.84 5.54
N LEU A 23 -3.31 -7.44 4.34
CA LEU A 23 -3.62 -8.86 4.18
C LEU A 23 -2.64 -9.73 4.99
N ALA A 24 -1.34 -9.47 4.87
CA ALA A 24 -0.32 -10.18 5.64
C ALA A 24 -0.49 -9.96 7.16
N LYS A 25 -0.77 -8.72 7.58
CA LYS A 25 -1.05 -8.38 8.98
C LYS A 25 -2.27 -9.11 9.54
N PHE A 26 -3.29 -9.36 8.71
CA PHE A 26 -4.46 -10.18 9.05
C PHE A 26 -4.23 -11.69 8.89
N GLY A 27 -2.99 -12.14 8.72
CA GLY A 27 -2.62 -13.55 8.72
C GLY A 27 -2.78 -14.26 7.37
N TRP A 28 -3.05 -13.53 6.28
CA TRP A 28 -3.04 -14.13 4.95
C TRP A 28 -1.61 -14.48 4.53
N ARG A 29 -1.49 -15.62 3.86
CA ARG A 29 -0.22 -16.15 3.30
C ARG A 29 -0.37 -16.36 1.80
N ASP A 30 0.75 -16.60 1.13
CA ASP A 30 0.83 -16.84 -0.32
C ASP A 30 0.27 -15.67 -1.14
N ILE A 31 0.68 -14.45 -0.78
CA ILE A 31 0.33 -13.21 -1.48
C ILE A 31 1.45 -12.90 -2.48
N LEU A 32 1.09 -12.76 -3.76
CA LEU A 32 2.00 -12.26 -4.79
C LEU A 32 1.66 -10.81 -5.10
N VAL A 33 2.66 -9.93 -5.06
CA VAL A 33 2.55 -8.57 -5.61
C VAL A 33 3.33 -8.54 -6.91
N VAL A 34 2.71 -8.05 -7.99
CA VAL A 34 3.36 -7.88 -9.29
C VAL A 34 3.23 -6.43 -9.74
N ASP A 35 4.24 -5.92 -10.42
CA ASP A 35 4.20 -4.63 -11.10
C ASP A 35 4.82 -4.79 -12.50
N LYS A 36 4.44 -3.90 -13.42
CA LYS A 36 5.08 -3.79 -14.74
C LYS A 36 6.45 -3.11 -14.62
N GLY A 37 6.57 -2.12 -13.73
CA GLY A 37 7.77 -1.34 -13.52
C GLY A 37 8.77 -2.02 -12.57
N ASN A 38 9.95 -1.42 -12.43
CA ASN A 38 10.94 -1.87 -11.48
C ASN A 38 10.47 -1.62 -10.04
N ILE A 39 10.85 -2.49 -9.10
CA ILE A 39 10.59 -2.29 -7.67
C ILE A 39 11.94 -1.96 -7.00
N PRO A 40 12.03 -0.94 -6.12
CA PRO A 40 10.94 -0.16 -5.53
C PRO A 40 10.46 1.05 -6.35
N VAL A 41 11.22 1.47 -7.35
CA VAL A 41 10.91 2.66 -8.18
C VAL A 41 10.15 2.22 -9.44
N ASN A 42 8.82 2.13 -9.32
CA ASN A 42 7.95 1.78 -10.44
C ASN A 42 7.57 3.02 -11.26
N ASP A 43 6.94 2.83 -12.41
CA ASP A 43 6.56 3.93 -13.31
C ASP A 43 5.20 4.59 -12.93
N GLY A 44 4.66 4.27 -11.76
CA GLY A 44 3.35 4.73 -11.31
C GLY A 44 3.35 6.12 -10.66
N SER A 45 2.15 6.63 -10.37
CA SER A 45 1.98 7.93 -9.70
C SER A 45 2.64 8.00 -8.33
N THR A 46 2.72 6.87 -7.61
CA THR A 46 3.39 6.79 -6.30
C THR A 46 4.84 7.25 -6.36
N SER A 47 5.59 6.91 -7.41
CA SER A 47 7.01 7.25 -7.53
C SER A 47 7.29 8.74 -7.74
N HIS A 48 6.25 9.53 -8.05
CA HIS A 48 6.38 10.95 -8.38
C HIS A 48 5.57 11.85 -7.43
N ALA A 49 4.83 11.26 -6.48
CA ALA A 49 4.00 12.01 -5.56
C ALA A 49 4.86 12.70 -4.48
N PRO A 50 4.64 13.99 -4.17
CA PRO A 50 5.45 14.73 -3.19
C PRO A 50 5.15 14.36 -1.72
N GLY A 51 4.16 13.49 -1.46
CA GLY A 51 3.92 12.91 -0.13
C GLY A 51 3.11 13.76 0.86
N GLY A 52 2.47 14.86 0.42
CA GLY A 52 1.63 15.68 1.30
C GLY A 52 0.33 14.98 1.72
N VAL A 53 -0.02 15.05 3.01
CA VAL A 53 -1.26 14.50 3.57
C VAL A 53 -2.04 15.61 4.28
N VAL A 54 -3.30 15.81 3.87
CA VAL A 54 -4.26 16.70 4.56
C VAL A 54 -5.28 15.84 5.27
N ALA A 55 -5.25 15.86 6.61
CA ALA A 55 -6.08 14.96 7.42
C ALA A 55 -7.56 15.36 7.46
N LEU A 56 -7.87 16.66 7.48
CA LEU A 56 -9.24 17.16 7.58
C LEU A 56 -9.84 17.41 6.20
N THR A 57 -10.97 16.77 5.92
CA THR A 57 -11.75 16.98 4.68
C THR A 57 -13.24 17.13 5.00
N HIS A 58 -14.05 17.53 4.02
CA HIS A 58 -15.51 17.62 4.17
C HIS A 58 -16.21 16.25 4.27
N ASN A 59 -15.46 15.14 4.13
CA ASN A 59 -15.99 13.78 4.20
C ASN A 59 -15.39 13.05 5.42
N LYS A 60 -16.27 12.54 6.28
CA LYS A 60 -15.87 11.82 7.49
C LYS A 60 -14.99 10.60 7.19
N VAL A 61 -15.38 9.76 6.22
CA VAL A 61 -14.64 8.55 5.85
C VAL A 61 -13.25 8.90 5.31
N MET A 62 -13.16 9.94 4.48
CA MET A 62 -11.86 10.38 3.94
C MET A 62 -10.95 10.95 5.03
N THR A 63 -11.53 11.64 6.01
CA THR A 63 -10.81 12.12 7.20
C THR A 63 -10.27 10.95 8.02
N GLU A 64 -11.09 9.93 8.28
CA GLU A 64 -10.68 8.70 8.97
C GLU A 64 -9.53 7.98 8.23
N PHE A 65 -9.60 7.89 6.89
CA PHE A 65 -8.52 7.31 6.09
C PHE A 65 -7.22 8.10 6.16
N ALA A 66 -7.28 9.43 6.12
CA ALA A 66 -6.08 10.27 6.19
C ALA A 66 -5.43 10.22 7.57
N VAL A 67 -6.23 10.20 8.65
CA VAL A 67 -5.74 9.98 10.02
C VAL A 67 -5.07 8.61 10.15
N TYR A 68 -5.76 7.55 9.73
CA TYR A 68 -5.22 6.20 9.75
C TYR A 68 -3.90 6.08 8.99
N THR A 69 -3.86 6.64 7.78
CA THR A 69 -2.66 6.66 6.94
C THR A 69 -1.51 7.33 7.66
N THR A 70 -1.75 8.51 8.25
CA THR A 70 -0.74 9.27 9.00
C THR A 70 -0.17 8.47 10.18
N ASP A 71 -1.04 7.85 10.96
CA ASP A 71 -0.63 7.06 12.13
C ASP A 71 0.09 5.77 11.73
N LEU A 72 -0.35 5.11 10.65
CA LEU A 72 0.34 3.95 10.11
C LEU A 72 1.76 4.32 9.69
N TYR A 73 1.96 5.37 8.90
CA TYR A 73 3.29 5.79 8.46
C TYR A 73 4.24 6.11 9.62
N ARG A 74 3.74 6.68 10.72
CA ARG A 74 4.52 6.92 11.95
C ARG A 74 4.94 5.63 12.67
N SER A 75 4.15 4.57 12.53
CA SER A 75 4.40 3.27 13.18
C SER A 75 5.33 2.34 12.39
N LEU A 76 5.52 2.61 11.09
CA LEU A 76 6.39 1.80 10.23
C LEU A 76 7.86 2.06 10.59
N ALA A 77 8.68 1.02 10.41
CA ALA A 77 10.13 1.18 10.51
C ALA A 77 10.62 2.21 9.47
N PRO A 78 11.68 2.98 9.77
CA PRO A 78 12.31 3.84 8.78
C PRO A 78 12.70 3.01 7.56
N TYR A 79 12.41 3.53 6.37
CA TYR A 79 12.81 2.95 5.08
C TYR A 79 14.25 3.33 4.74
#